data_AF-A0A7V9DY25-F1
#
_entry.id   AF-A0A7V9DY25-F1
#
_cell.length_a   1.000
_cell.length_b   1.000
_cell.length_c   1.000
_cell.angle_alpha   90.00
_cell.angle_beta   90.00
_cell.angle_gamma   90.00
#
_symmetry.space_group_name_H-M   'P 1'
#
loop_
_entity.id
_entity.type
_entity.pdbx_description
1 polymer ?
#
loop_
_entity_poly.entity_id
_entity_poly.type
_entity_poly.pdbx_seq_one_letter_code
_entity_poly.pdbx_strand_id
1 'polypeptide(L)'
;MSPSIWWDDCVLYKMVAKLDEEARLPLKIWLDTGTHEPGWERNRILRDGLIEKGWRLHDDLHYFEAEGGDHSEGAWALRLDAVLRFLYPPPPPVLAPSRRRIRPLVRRRTPLAV
;
A
#
# COMPACT_ATOMS: atom_id res chain seq x y z
N MET A 1 -3.83 -6.59 11.90
CA MET A 1 -5.21 -7.10 11.88
C MET A 1 -5.80 -7.00 13.27
N SER A 2 -6.99 -6.43 13.37
CA SER A 2 -7.75 -6.24 14.61
C SER A 2 -6.89 -5.74 15.78
N PRO A 3 -6.10 -4.66 15.60
CA PRO A 3 -5.16 -4.22 16.62
C PRO A 3 -5.88 -3.74 17.89
N SER A 4 -5.33 -4.05 19.06
CA SER A 4 -5.84 -3.60 20.37
C SER A 4 -5.54 -2.12 20.63
N ILE A 5 -6.03 -1.23 19.76
CA ILE A 5 -5.75 0.22 19.80
C ILE A 5 -6.17 0.86 21.12
N TRP A 6 -7.20 0.32 21.78
CA TRP A 6 -7.70 0.82 23.06
C TRP A 6 -6.71 0.67 24.22
N TRP A 7 -5.70 -0.19 24.09
CA TRP A 7 -4.77 -0.51 25.17
C TRP A 7 -3.96 0.72 25.64
N ASP A 8 -3.73 0.81 26.95
CA ASP A 8 -2.96 1.87 27.63
C ASP A 8 -3.36 3.30 27.22
N ASP A 9 -4.67 3.59 27.36
CA ASP A 9 -5.28 4.87 26.99
C ASP A 9 -4.92 5.29 25.56
N CYS A 10 -5.05 4.34 24.63
CA CYS A 10 -4.71 4.48 23.22
C CYS A 10 -3.25 4.90 22.98
N VAL A 11 -2.31 4.21 23.62
CA VAL A 11 -0.87 4.52 23.52
C VAL A 11 -0.36 4.55 22.07
N LEU A 12 -0.93 3.74 21.17
CA LEU A 12 -0.56 3.73 19.76
C LEU A 12 -0.74 5.11 19.09
N TYR A 13 -1.81 5.85 19.42
CA TYR A 13 -1.98 7.22 18.91
C TYR A 13 -0.87 8.15 19.40
N LYS A 14 -0.51 8.04 20.68
CA LYS A 14 0.55 8.85 21.29
C LYS A 14 1.91 8.52 20.67
N MET A 15 2.16 7.25 20.36
CA MET A 15 3.38 6.79 19.70
C MET A 15 3.46 7.32 18.27
N VAL A 16 2.38 7.17 17.49
CA VAL A 16 2.33 7.68 16.10
C VAL A 16 2.47 9.20 16.07
N ALA A 17 1.78 9.93 16.96
CA ALA A 17 1.87 11.38 17.02
C ALA A 17 3.30 11.88 17.29
N LYS A 18 4.10 11.12 18.04
CA LYS A 18 5.50 11.42 18.37
C LYS A 18 6.50 11.02 17.28
N LEU A 19 6.08 10.30 16.25
CA LEU A 19 6.96 10.01 15.13
C LEU A 19 7.32 11.31 14.43
N ASP A 20 8.62 11.48 14.17
CA ASP A 20 9.12 12.52 13.30
C ASP A 20 8.79 12.13 11.84
N GLU A 21 8.22 13.07 11.09
CA GLU A 21 7.85 12.90 9.69
C GLU A 21 9.09 12.63 8.83
N GLU A 22 10.22 13.26 9.17
CA GLU A 22 11.48 13.12 8.44
C GLU A 22 12.24 11.83 8.79
N ALA A 23 11.93 11.22 9.94
CA ALA A 23 12.52 9.96 10.41
C ALA A 23 11.61 8.75 10.15
N ARG A 24 10.61 8.90 9.28
CA ARG A 24 9.68 7.82 8.93
C ARG A 24 10.42 6.59 8.40
N LEU A 25 10.21 5.45 9.05
CA LEU A 25 10.78 4.18 8.61
C LEU A 25 10.17 3.75 7.26
N PRO A 26 10.95 3.17 6.33
CA PRO A 26 10.46 2.70 5.03
C PRO A 26 9.71 1.35 5.16
N LEU A 27 8.64 1.34 5.96
CA LEU A 27 7.84 0.15 6.26
C LEU A 27 6.52 0.18 5.49
N LYS A 28 6.12 -0.99 4.97
CA LYS A 28 4.75 -1.25 4.52
C LYS A 28 3.88 -1.67 5.70
N ILE A 29 2.73 -1.05 5.86
CA ILE A 29 1.80 -1.32 6.98
C ILE A 29 0.46 -1.78 6.43
N TRP A 30 -0.01 -2.94 6.91
CA TRP A 30 -1.39 -3.38 6.71
C TRP A 30 -2.18 -3.14 8.01
N LEU A 31 -3.24 -2.33 7.92
CA LEU A 31 -4.12 -1.98 9.04
C LEU A 31 -5.57 -2.38 8.70
N ASP A 32 -6.15 -3.28 9.48
CA ASP A 32 -7.53 -3.72 9.27
C ASP A 32 -8.23 -4.07 10.58
N THR A 33 -9.56 -4.08 10.51
CA THR A 33 -10.47 -4.49 11.59
C THR A 33 -11.79 -4.96 10.99
N GLY A 34 -12.54 -5.79 11.71
CA GLY A 34 -13.91 -6.13 11.37
C GLY A 34 -14.93 -5.17 11.98
N THR A 35 -16.03 -4.92 11.28
CA THR A 35 -17.05 -3.94 11.72
C THR A 35 -17.96 -4.43 12.85
N HIS A 36 -17.90 -5.71 13.22
CA HIS A 36 -18.54 -6.24 14.44
C HIS A 36 -17.64 -6.17 15.68
N GLU A 37 -16.42 -5.65 15.58
CA GLU A 37 -15.55 -5.47 16.73
C GLU A 37 -15.90 -4.19 17.51
N PRO A 38 -15.95 -4.21 18.87
CA PRO A 38 -16.23 -3.03 19.65
C PRO A 38 -15.23 -1.89 19.42
N GLY A 39 -15.72 -0.76 18.89
CA GLY A 39 -14.92 0.43 18.65
C GLY A 39 -13.86 0.25 17.55
N TRP A 40 -14.19 -0.52 16.52
CA TRP A 40 -13.42 -0.71 15.30
C TRP A 40 -13.03 0.62 14.63
N GLU A 41 -13.84 1.68 14.80
CA GLU A 41 -13.62 3.02 14.24
C GLU A 41 -12.30 3.65 14.69
N ARG A 42 -11.74 3.21 15.82
CA ARG A 42 -10.39 3.59 16.27
C ARG A 42 -9.31 3.34 15.22
N ASN A 43 -9.50 2.34 14.37
CA ASN A 43 -8.58 2.06 13.28
C ASN A 43 -8.54 3.20 12.24
N ARG A 44 -9.62 3.96 12.05
CA ARG A 44 -9.62 5.15 11.18
C ARG A 44 -8.73 6.25 11.74
N ILE A 45 -8.79 6.49 13.05
CA ILE A 45 -7.95 7.48 13.73
C ILE A 45 -6.47 7.09 13.62
N LEU A 46 -6.15 5.81 13.82
CA LEU A 46 -4.77 5.33 13.65
C LEU A 46 -4.29 5.49 12.20
N ARG A 47 -5.14 5.14 11.22
CA ARG A 47 -4.85 5.33 9.79
C ARG A 47 -4.55 6.79 9.50
N ASP A 48 -5.38 7.71 9.96
CA ASP A 48 -5.24 9.14 9.69
C ASP A 48 -3.94 9.68 10.30
N GLY A 49 -3.62 9.30 11.54
CA GLY A 49 -2.34 9.64 12.16
C GLY A 49 -1.12 9.09 11.39
N LEU A 50 -1.20 7.87 10.83
CA LEU A 50 -0.12 7.33 9.98
C LEU A 50 0.00 8.12 8.67
N ILE A 51 -1.11 8.53 8.07
CA ILE A 51 -1.11 9.36 6.85
C ILE A 51 -0.48 10.72 7.12
N GLU A 52 -0.83 11.37 8.23
CA GLU A 52 -0.20 12.62 8.67
C GLU A 52 1.31 12.47 8.82
N LYS A 53 1.78 11.29 9.23
CA LYS A 53 3.22 10.96 9.31
C LYS A 53 3.87 10.56 7.99
N GLY A 54 3.18 10.72 6.86
CA GLY A 54 3.74 10.56 5.52
C GLY A 54 3.61 9.16 4.90
N TRP A 55 2.88 8.24 5.55
CA TRP A 55 2.46 7.01 4.89
C TRP A 55 1.35 7.29 3.85
N ARG A 56 1.41 6.60 2.72
CA ARG A 56 0.51 6.80 1.57
C ARG A 56 -0.38 5.59 1.39
N LEU A 57 -1.69 5.85 1.35
CA LEU A 57 -2.69 4.83 1.04
C LEU A 57 -2.39 4.16 -0.30
N HIS A 58 -2.54 2.83 -0.31
CA HIS A 58 -2.33 1.95 -1.46
C HIS A 58 -0.88 1.83 -1.96
N ASP A 59 0.08 2.50 -1.32
CA ASP A 59 1.51 2.38 -1.61
C ASP A 59 2.24 1.67 -0.46
N ASP A 60 2.43 2.36 0.67
CA ASP A 60 3.09 1.82 1.87
C ASP A 60 2.15 1.73 3.10
N LEU A 61 0.88 2.12 2.96
CA LEU A 61 -0.17 1.85 3.92
C LEU A 61 -1.41 1.26 3.23
N HIS A 62 -1.89 0.13 3.71
CA HIS A 62 -3.19 -0.42 3.32
C HIS A 62 -4.16 -0.35 4.51
N TYR A 63 -5.39 0.08 4.25
CA TYR A 63 -6.45 0.17 5.23
C TYR A 63 -7.68 -0.62 4.77
N PHE A 64 -8.23 -1.49 5.61
CA PHE A 64 -9.39 -2.30 5.26
C PHE A 64 -10.36 -2.51 6.43
N GLU A 65 -11.65 -2.29 6.18
CA GLU A 65 -12.73 -2.61 7.11
C GLU A 65 -13.46 -3.85 6.61
N ALA A 66 -13.42 -4.94 7.38
CA ALA A 66 -14.06 -6.19 7.03
C ALA A 66 -15.52 -6.16 7.47
N GLU A 67 -16.42 -5.89 6.53
CA GLU A 67 -17.85 -5.81 6.80
C GLU A 67 -18.36 -7.11 7.45
N GLY A 68 -18.95 -7.00 8.64
CA GLY A 68 -19.45 -8.12 9.44
C GLY A 68 -18.37 -9.00 10.09
N GLY A 69 -17.09 -8.67 9.92
CA GLY A 69 -15.99 -9.42 10.54
C GLY A 69 -15.96 -9.24 12.06
N ASP A 70 -15.72 -10.32 12.79
CA ASP A 70 -15.53 -10.34 14.23
C ASP A 70 -14.04 -10.44 14.62
N HIS A 71 -13.77 -10.50 15.93
CA HIS A 71 -12.42 -10.65 16.49
C HIS A 71 -12.02 -12.13 16.59
N SER A 72 -11.97 -12.83 15.45
CA SER A 72 -11.62 -14.25 15.39
C SER A 72 -10.54 -14.56 14.35
N GLU A 73 -9.77 -15.62 14.60
CA GLU A 73 -8.79 -16.14 13.64
C GLU A 73 -9.43 -16.53 12.30
N GLY A 74 -10.68 -17.00 12.33
CA GLY A 74 -11.44 -17.31 11.11
C GLY A 74 -11.67 -16.07 10.25
N ALA A 75 -12.15 -14.98 10.85
CA ALA A 75 -12.35 -13.71 10.15
C ALA A 75 -11.02 -13.13 9.63
N TRP A 76 -9.95 -13.27 10.41
CA TRP A 76 -8.60 -12.84 10.03
C TRP A 76 -8.05 -13.63 8.83
N ALA A 77 -8.21 -14.95 8.83
CA ALA A 77 -7.72 -15.81 7.76
C ALA A 77 -8.29 -15.45 6.39
N LEU A 78 -9.55 -15.00 6.33
CA LEU A 78 -10.20 -14.55 5.09
C LEU A 78 -9.49 -13.36 4.43
N ARG A 79 -8.70 -12.58 5.18
CA ARG A 79 -8.00 -11.39 4.68
C ARG A 79 -6.53 -11.64 4.37
N LEU A 80 -6.00 -12.80 4.75
CA LEU A 80 -4.56 -13.07 4.69
C LEU A 80 -4.01 -13.07 3.26
N ASP A 81 -4.78 -13.53 2.26
CA ASP A 81 -4.37 -13.44 0.85
C ASP A 81 -4.10 -11.99 0.42
N ALA A 82 -5.00 -11.06 0.77
CA ALA A 82 -4.85 -9.65 0.45
C ALA A 82 -3.66 -9.01 1.20
N VAL A 83 -3.48 -9.36 2.48
CA VAL A 83 -2.33 -8.93 3.30
C VAL A 83 -1.03 -9.31 2.62
N LEU A 84 -0.88 -10.57 2.23
CA LEU A 84 0.35 -11.08 1.62
C LEU A 84 0.65 -10.43 0.27
N ARG A 85 -0.37 -10.22 -0.57
CA ARG A 85 -0.20 -9.53 -1.87
C ARG A 85 0.25 -8.07 -1.71
N PHE A 86 -0.21 -7.38 -0.66
CA PHE A 86 0.20 -6.00 -0.39
C PHE A 86 1.65 -5.92 0.12
N LEU A 87 1.99 -6.76 1.10
CA LEU A 87 3.32 -6.77 1.70
C LEU A 87 4.40 -7.30 0.73
N TYR A 88 4.06 -8.33 -0.05
CA TYR A 88 4.96 -9.04 -0.97
C TYR A 88 4.38 -9.07 -2.40
N PRO A 89 4.29 -7.91 -3.09
CA PRO A 89 3.76 -7.87 -4.44
C PRO A 89 4.66 -8.68 -5.40
N PRO A 90 4.09 -9.24 -6.48
CA PRO A 90 4.91 -9.89 -7.51
C PRO A 90 5.92 -8.88 -8.07
N PRO A 91 7.11 -9.34 -8.51
CA PRO A 91 8.05 -8.46 -9.17
C PRO A 91 7.39 -7.77 -10.37
N PRO A 92 7.75 -6.51 -10.65
CA PRO A 92 7.17 -5.79 -11.76
C PRO A 92 7.34 -6.59 -13.06
N PRO A 93 6.33 -6.58 -13.95
CA PRO A 93 6.42 -7.32 -15.20
C PRO A 93 7.69 -6.91 -15.94
N VAL A 94 8.45 -7.91 -16.40
CA VAL A 94 9.64 -7.67 -17.21
C VAL A 94 9.17 -6.96 -18.47
N LEU A 95 9.46 -5.67 -18.58
CA LEU A 95 9.19 -4.90 -19.79
C LEU A 95 9.99 -5.54 -20.92
N ALA A 96 9.29 -6.19 -21.85
CA ALA A 96 9.93 -6.71 -23.05
C ALA A 96 10.68 -5.55 -23.74
N PRO A 97 11.93 -5.75 -24.17
CA PRO A 97 12.69 -4.67 -24.79
C PRO A 97 11.90 -4.14 -25.98
N SER A 98 11.65 -2.83 -25.97
CA SER A 98 11.05 -2.12 -27.10
C SER A 98 11.84 -2.48 -28.35
N ARG A 99 11.22 -3.25 -29.25
CA ARG A 99 11.80 -3.50 -30.58
C ARG A 99 11.92 -2.14 -31.26
N ARG A 100 13.09 -1.51 -31.19
CA ARG A 100 13.40 -0.34 -32.01
C ARG A 100 13.12 -0.74 -33.45
N ARG A 101 12.07 -0.17 -34.04
CA ARG A 101 11.85 -0.24 -35.49
C ARG A 101 13.03 0.46 -36.13
N ILE A 102 13.99 -0.32 -36.64
CA ILE A 102 15.02 0.20 -37.53
C ILE A 102 14.28 0.70 -38.77
N ARG A 103 14.14 2.02 -38.91
CA ARG A 103 13.64 2.60 -40.16
C ARG A 103 14.72 2.42 -41.22
N PRO A 104 14.44 1.79 -42.37
CA PRO A 104 15.43 1.66 -43.43
C PRO A 104 15.80 3.06 -43.95
N LEU A 105 17.09 3.33 -44.06
CA LEU A 105 17.61 4.56 -44.63
C LEU A 105 17.30 4.57 -46.14
N VAL A 106 16.26 5.29 -46.53
CA VAL A 106 15.96 5.52 -47.95
C VAL A 106 17.04 6.44 -48.52
N ARG A 107 18.02 5.87 -49.24
CA ARG A 107 18.97 6.64 -50.04
C ARG A 107 18.22 7.33 -51.17
N ARG A 108 18.01 8.66 -51.06
CA ARG A 108 17.56 9.49 -52.18
C ARG A 108 18.68 9.56 -53.21
N ARG A 109 18.43 9.05 -54.42
CA ARG A 109 19.28 9.31 -55.59
C ARG A 109 18.86 10.64 -56.21
N THR A 110 19.75 11.62 -56.21
CA THR A 110 19.59 12.87 -56.97
C THR A 110 19.90 12.58 -58.44
N PRO A 111 19.06 12.99 -59.41
CA PRO A 111 19.42 12.95 -60.82
C PRO A 111 20.35 14.12 -61.15
N LEU A 112 21.40 13.86 -61.94
CA LEU A 112 22.23 14.89 -62.57
C LEU A 112 21.41 15.59 -63.65
N ALA A 113 21.38 16.93 -63.61
CA ALA A 113 20.87 17.75 -64.70
C ALA A 113 21.89 17.75 -65.85
N VAL A 114 21.36 17.65 -67.07
CA VAL A 114 22.08 17.75 -68.36
C VAL A 114 22.07 19.21 -68.82
#